data_AF-A0A8B6G7N1-F1
#
_entry.id   AF-A0A8B6G7N1-F1
#
_cell.length_a   1.000
_cell.length_b   1.000
_cell.length_c   1.000
_cell.angle_alpha   90.00
_cell.angle_beta   90.00
_cell.angle_gamma   90.00
#
_symmetry.space_group_name_H-M   'P 1'
#
loop_
_entity.id
_entity.type
_entity.pdbx_description
1 polymer ?
#
loop_
_entity_poly.entity_id
_entity_poly.type
_entity_poly.pdbx_seq_one_letter_code
_entity_poly.pdbx_strand_id
1 'polypeptide(L)'
;MFLVPAGRCTSHITALQRDQYVDTMFGKVFIVTTTPDFTGSPTNAMRENAPQFLAMTSPGPHIIILAVEPSSSTESDNYDGMVEPFKDVFDKNIHEHFAVVLDEKQDALIPHNFDNSPVCKRLVQKGRLLYFEKQKRHRLVTNILQIVQEIRKETTEPYFSNYFYRKTEEILKQKRLEQYDNQLDKVRQHEVEIASLKAKLSFFGTTARYYQGFKYQRISNPTFRHQ
;
A
#
# COMPACT_ATOMS: atom_id res chain seq x y z
N MET A 1 5.70 1.10 5.47
CA MET A 1 5.94 2.23 6.39
C MET A 1 4.63 2.95 6.54
N PHE A 2 4.25 3.28 7.76
CA PHE A 2 2.99 3.94 8.05
C PHE A 2 3.28 5.30 8.70
N LEU A 3 2.73 6.39 8.15
CA LEU A 3 2.98 7.75 8.62
C LEU A 3 1.72 8.32 9.26
N VAL A 4 1.84 8.72 10.52
CA VAL A 4 0.79 9.35 11.31
C VAL A 4 1.18 10.81 11.53
N PRO A 5 0.46 11.79 10.95
CA PRO A 5 0.66 13.20 11.26
C PRO A 5 0.06 13.54 12.63
N ALA A 6 0.79 14.32 13.43
CA ALA A 6 0.35 14.85 14.72
C ALA A 6 0.14 16.37 14.61
N GLY A 7 -1.02 16.87 15.02
CA GLY A 7 -1.33 18.30 15.04
C GLY A 7 -1.57 18.91 13.65
N ARG A 8 -1.65 20.25 13.58
CA ARG A 8 -1.72 21.01 12.31
C ARG A 8 -0.35 21.04 11.62
N CYS A 9 0.20 19.86 11.30
CA CYS A 9 1.44 19.74 10.54
C CYS A 9 1.35 20.61 9.29
N THR A 10 2.15 21.69 9.25
CA THR A 10 2.25 22.53 8.07
C THR A 10 2.70 21.69 6.87
N SER A 11 2.21 22.04 5.69
CA SER A 11 2.16 21.30 4.42
C SER A 11 3.44 20.58 3.94
N HIS A 12 4.58 20.63 4.62
CA HIS A 12 5.85 20.09 4.14
C HIS A 12 6.07 18.60 4.42
N ILE A 13 5.51 18.05 5.51
CA ILE A 13 5.61 16.62 5.85
C ILE A 13 4.40 15.84 5.31
N THR A 14 3.24 16.50 5.22
CA THR A 14 1.92 15.97 4.83
C THR A 14 1.55 16.17 3.35
N ALA A 15 2.39 16.82 2.53
CA ALA A 15 2.11 17.08 1.09
C ALA A 15 2.01 15.82 0.18
N LEU A 16 1.90 14.62 0.74
CA LEU A 16 1.52 13.44 -0.04
C LEU A 16 -0.01 13.36 -0.08
N GLN A 17 -0.59 13.97 -1.11
CA GLN A 17 -2.01 13.91 -1.47
C GLN A 17 -2.49 12.50 -1.94
N ARG A 18 -1.70 11.44 -1.70
CA ARG A 18 -2.04 10.06 -2.04
C ARG A 18 -2.02 9.23 -0.76
N ASP A 19 -3.08 8.46 -0.53
CA ASP A 19 -3.21 7.52 0.59
C ASP A 19 -2.03 6.53 0.68
N GLN A 20 -1.34 6.31 -0.45
CA GLN A 20 -0.13 5.51 -0.54
C GLN A 20 0.88 6.09 -1.56
N TYR A 21 2.14 6.19 -1.14
CA TYR A 21 3.28 6.55 -1.97
C TYR A 21 4.21 5.33 -2.09
N VAL A 22 4.60 5.01 -3.33
CA VAL A 22 5.49 3.88 -3.63
C VAL A 22 6.72 4.40 -4.36
N ASP A 23 7.90 4.03 -3.87
CA ASP A 23 9.17 4.39 -4.49
C ASP A 23 10.20 3.27 -4.35
N THR A 24 11.25 3.28 -5.16
CA THR A 24 12.36 2.34 -5.07
C THR A 24 13.65 3.09 -4.73
N MET A 25 14.21 2.81 -3.56
CA MET A 25 15.48 3.39 -3.12
C MET A 25 16.40 2.28 -2.62
N PHE A 26 17.69 2.36 -2.97
CA PHE A 26 18.69 1.36 -2.57
C PHE A 26 18.31 -0.09 -2.92
N GLY A 27 17.64 -0.30 -4.07
CA GLY A 27 17.16 -1.62 -4.49
C GLY A 27 16.01 -2.20 -3.65
N LYS A 28 15.37 -1.38 -2.80
CA LYS A 28 14.21 -1.76 -1.98
C LYS A 28 12.99 -0.93 -2.36
N VAL A 29 11.83 -1.58 -2.41
CA VAL A 29 10.55 -0.91 -2.60
C VAL A 29 10.07 -0.37 -1.25
N PHE A 30 9.79 0.92 -1.21
CA PHE A 30 9.19 1.61 -0.09
C PHE A 30 7.73 1.88 -0.39
N ILE A 31 6.89 1.54 0.59
CA ILE A 31 5.47 1.84 0.57
C ILE A 31 5.21 2.69 1.82
N VAL A 32 4.82 3.94 1.60
CA VAL A 32 4.46 4.89 2.66
C VAL A 32 2.97 5.12 2.56
N THR A 33 2.24 4.71 3.60
CA THR A 33 0.80 4.96 3.72
C THR A 33 0.60 6.10 4.71
N THR A 34 -0.11 7.15 4.31
CA THR A 34 -0.46 8.28 5.17
C THR A 34 -1.79 8.01 5.85
N THR A 35 -1.93 8.41 7.11
CA THR A 35 -3.25 8.42 7.75
C THR A 35 -3.99 9.71 7.47
N PRO A 36 -5.33 9.66 7.53
CA PRO A 36 -6.13 10.84 7.81
C PRO A 36 -5.62 11.56 9.08
N ASP A 37 -5.90 12.86 9.16
CA ASP A 37 -5.67 13.65 10.36
C ASP A 37 -6.67 13.23 11.46
N PHE A 38 -6.15 12.88 12.63
CA PHE A 38 -6.92 12.41 13.77
C PHE A 38 -7.17 13.49 14.84
N THR A 39 -6.73 14.73 14.62
CA THR A 39 -6.67 15.81 15.64
C THR A 39 -7.99 16.21 16.32
N GLY A 40 -9.16 15.84 15.79
CA GLY A 40 -10.47 16.23 16.36
C GLY A 40 -11.22 15.14 17.15
N SER A 41 -11.02 13.86 16.83
CA SER A 41 -11.62 12.71 17.53
C SER A 41 -10.84 11.45 17.17
N PRO A 42 -9.64 11.30 17.74
CA PRO A 42 -8.66 10.39 17.18
C PRO A 42 -9.09 8.93 17.34
N THR A 43 -9.78 8.56 18.42
CA THR A 43 -10.29 7.20 18.64
C THR A 43 -11.39 6.81 17.66
N ASN A 44 -12.39 7.67 17.43
CA ASN A 44 -13.50 7.35 16.51
C ASN A 44 -13.01 7.33 15.07
N ALA A 45 -12.25 8.35 14.66
CA ALA A 45 -11.67 8.42 13.32
C ALA A 45 -10.71 7.25 13.06
N MET A 46 -9.92 6.83 14.06
CA MET A 46 -9.08 5.62 13.94
C MET A 46 -9.93 4.37 13.72
N ARG A 47 -11.00 4.17 14.49
CA ARG A 47 -11.87 2.99 14.37
C ARG A 47 -12.61 2.93 13.04
N GLU A 48 -13.09 4.07 12.54
CA GLU A 48 -13.78 4.17 11.25
C GLU A 48 -12.84 3.89 10.07
N ASN A 49 -11.60 4.39 10.14
CA ASN A 49 -10.62 4.26 9.05
C ASN A 49 -9.69 3.04 9.19
N ALA A 50 -9.71 2.33 10.32
CA ALA A 50 -8.89 1.15 10.57
C ALA A 50 -8.99 0.08 9.49
N PRO A 51 -10.17 -0.29 8.95
CA PRO A 51 -10.25 -1.31 7.90
C PRO A 51 -9.46 -0.95 6.64
N GLN A 52 -9.51 0.32 6.23
CA GLN A 52 -8.78 0.81 5.06
C GLN A 52 -7.27 0.76 5.31
N PHE A 53 -6.82 1.26 6.47
CA PHE A 53 -5.41 1.24 6.81
C PHE A 53 -4.84 -0.18 6.96
N LEU A 54 -5.56 -1.07 7.66
CA LEU A 54 -5.19 -2.47 7.80
C LEU A 54 -5.04 -3.13 6.43
N ALA A 55 -5.98 -2.86 5.50
CA ALA A 55 -5.92 -3.42 4.15
C ALA A 55 -4.73 -2.88 3.34
N MET A 56 -4.46 -1.56 3.41
CA MET A 56 -3.35 -0.93 2.68
C MET A 56 -1.97 -1.35 3.17
N THR A 57 -1.86 -1.74 4.45
CA THR A 57 -0.58 -2.10 5.07
C THR A 57 -0.43 -3.56 5.44
N SER A 58 -1.39 -4.41 5.07
CA SER A 58 -1.29 -5.86 5.22
C SER A 58 -0.07 -6.40 4.43
N PRO A 59 0.68 -7.36 4.98
CA PRO A 59 0.41 -8.12 6.20
C PRO A 59 0.76 -7.38 7.51
N GLY A 60 1.35 -6.19 7.43
CA GLY A 60 1.73 -5.37 8.57
C GLY A 60 2.77 -4.30 8.23
N PRO A 61 2.81 -3.15 8.94
CA PRO A 61 3.82 -2.13 8.75
C PRO A 61 5.17 -2.56 9.36
N HIS A 62 6.26 -2.34 8.62
CA HIS A 62 7.63 -2.56 9.11
C HIS A 62 8.05 -1.53 10.17
N ILE A 63 7.50 -0.32 10.07
CA ILE A 63 7.72 0.80 10.98
C ILE A 63 6.52 1.73 10.88
N ILE A 64 6.15 2.32 12.01
CA ILE A 64 5.13 3.35 12.14
C ILE A 64 5.83 4.63 12.59
N ILE A 65 5.60 5.71 11.88
CA ILE A 65 6.29 6.97 12.07
C ILE A 65 5.28 8.00 12.54
N LEU A 66 5.55 8.58 13.69
CA LEU A 66 4.80 9.68 14.26
C LEU A 66 5.51 10.98 13.85
N ALA A 67 4.87 11.76 12.99
CA ALA A 67 5.38 13.08 12.60
C ALA A 67 4.85 14.11 13.59
N VAL A 68 5.72 14.70 14.41
CA VAL A 68 5.34 15.61 15.49
C VAL A 68 5.92 17.00 15.22
N GLU A 69 5.07 18.02 15.31
CA GLU A 69 5.50 19.41 15.22
C GLU A 69 5.97 19.90 16.61
N PRO A 70 7.19 20.46 16.75
CA PRO A 70 7.70 20.90 18.06
C PRO A 70 6.90 22.04 18.71
N SER A 71 6.12 22.77 17.90
CA SER A 71 5.42 24.01 18.28
C SER A 71 4.01 23.78 18.85
N SER A 72 3.45 22.57 18.76
CA SER A 72 2.07 22.34 19.18
C SER A 72 1.98 22.10 20.70
N SER A 73 1.41 23.08 21.38
CA SER A 73 1.29 23.13 22.84
C SER A 73 -0.01 22.53 23.38
N THR A 74 -0.80 21.82 22.56
CA THR A 74 -2.08 21.23 22.95
C THR A 74 -1.90 19.83 23.53
N GLU A 75 -2.68 19.46 24.56
CA GLU A 75 -2.64 18.13 25.19
C GLU A 75 -2.95 16.99 24.21
N SER A 76 -3.74 17.25 23.15
CA SER A 76 -3.98 16.29 22.06
C SER A 76 -2.71 15.91 21.30
N ASP A 77 -1.72 16.81 21.28
CA ASP A 77 -0.51 16.71 20.47
C ASP A 77 0.69 16.21 21.30
N ASN A 78 0.47 15.94 22.58
CA ASN A 78 1.44 15.18 23.36
C ASN A 78 1.50 13.73 22.85
N TYR A 79 2.66 13.09 23.04
CA TYR A 79 2.91 11.76 22.50
C TYR A 79 1.88 10.72 22.97
N ASP A 80 1.47 10.79 24.25
CA ASP A 80 0.54 9.81 24.80
C ASP A 80 -0.84 9.94 24.16
N GLY A 81 -1.34 11.15 23.91
CA GLY A 81 -2.58 11.42 23.18
C GLY A 81 -2.52 10.99 21.71
N MET A 82 -1.34 11.02 21.09
CA MET A 82 -1.12 10.52 19.72
C MET A 82 -1.09 9.00 19.64
N VAL A 83 -0.66 8.32 20.71
CA VAL A 83 -0.54 6.85 20.74
C VAL A 83 -1.78 6.16 21.31
N GLU A 84 -2.52 6.81 22.22
CA GLU A 84 -3.75 6.29 22.83
C GLU A 84 -4.74 5.69 21.82
N PRO A 85 -5.06 6.35 20.70
CA PRO A 85 -6.02 5.87 19.70
C PRO A 85 -5.57 4.57 19.02
N PHE A 86 -4.25 4.35 18.93
CA PHE A 86 -3.68 3.16 18.32
C PHE A 86 -3.72 1.95 19.25
N LYS A 87 -3.77 2.15 20.58
CA LYS A 87 -3.79 1.04 21.55
C LYS A 87 -5.02 0.14 21.38
N ASP A 88 -6.16 0.74 21.04
CA ASP A 88 -7.42 0.02 20.83
C ASP A 88 -7.41 -0.86 19.57
N VAL A 89 -6.61 -0.50 18.55
CA VAL A 89 -6.59 -1.18 17.24
C VAL A 89 -5.35 -2.08 17.05
N PHE A 90 -4.22 -1.73 17.66
CA PHE A 90 -2.91 -2.32 17.36
C PHE A 90 -2.21 -2.94 18.57
N ASP A 91 -2.96 -3.21 19.64
CA ASP A 91 -2.43 -3.76 20.88
C ASP A 91 -1.38 -2.88 21.59
N LYS A 92 -1.06 -3.25 22.83
CA LYS A 92 -0.15 -2.46 23.69
C LYS A 92 1.29 -2.43 23.18
N ASN A 93 1.71 -3.38 22.34
CA ASN A 93 3.11 -3.52 21.89
C ASN A 93 3.41 -2.79 20.58
N ILE A 94 2.46 -2.05 20.00
CA ILE A 94 2.65 -1.29 18.76
C ILE A 94 3.86 -0.34 18.84
N HIS A 95 4.14 0.20 20.03
CA HIS A 95 5.25 1.14 20.26
C HIS A 95 6.63 0.56 19.95
N GLU A 96 6.81 -0.77 19.95
CA GLU A 96 8.07 -1.40 19.55
C GLU A 96 8.36 -1.25 18.05
N HIS A 97 7.39 -0.78 17.26
CA HIS A 97 7.55 -0.46 15.84
C HIS A 97 7.51 1.05 15.56
N PHE A 98 7.54 1.89 16.60
CA PHE A 98 7.47 3.34 16.45
C PHE A 98 8.83 3.98 16.20
N ALA A 99 8.82 5.03 15.39
CA ALA A 99 9.82 6.08 15.35
C ALA A 99 9.13 7.44 15.31
N VAL A 100 9.81 8.47 15.79
CA VAL A 100 9.29 9.84 15.81
C VAL A 100 10.14 10.68 14.88
N VAL A 101 9.48 11.46 14.03
CA VAL A 101 10.12 12.44 13.14
C VAL A 101 9.63 13.82 13.56
N LEU A 102 10.55 14.69 13.96
CA LEU A 102 10.29 16.09 14.28
C LEU A 102 10.56 16.98 13.06
N ASP A 103 9.71 17.99 12.84
CA ASP A 103 9.97 18.99 11.80
C ASP A 103 11.06 19.97 12.25
N GLU A 104 12.13 20.06 11.44
CA GLU A 104 13.34 20.85 11.65
C GLU A 104 14.08 20.63 12.99
N LYS A 105 15.40 20.79 12.96
CA LYS A 105 16.21 20.82 14.17
C LYS A 105 16.16 22.24 14.74
N GLN A 106 15.02 22.65 15.31
CA GLN A 106 15.05 23.85 16.16
C GLN A 106 15.96 23.55 17.34
N ASP A 107 16.91 24.44 17.59
CA ASP A 107 17.98 24.21 18.57
C ASP A 107 17.41 23.72 19.91
N ALA A 108 17.77 22.49 20.25
CA ALA A 108 17.79 21.91 21.59
C ALA A 108 16.47 21.79 22.39
N LEU A 109 15.28 21.85 21.79
CA LEU A 109 14.05 21.55 22.52
C LEU A 109 13.35 20.32 21.91
N ILE A 110 13.72 19.13 22.40
CA ILE A 110 12.73 18.06 22.52
C ILE A 110 11.55 18.69 23.27
N PRO A 111 10.30 18.67 22.76
CA PRO A 111 9.19 19.27 23.48
C PRO A 111 9.19 18.77 24.93
N HIS A 112 9.13 19.67 25.92
CA HIS A 112 9.21 19.29 27.34
C HIS A 112 8.20 18.17 27.72
N ASN A 113 7.09 18.07 26.97
CA ASN A 113 6.07 17.04 27.12
C ASN A 113 6.47 15.69 26.50
N PHE A 114 7.36 15.67 25.50
CA PHE A 114 7.92 14.45 24.91
C PHE A 114 8.89 13.76 25.88
N ASP A 115 9.65 14.53 26.66
CA ASP A 115 10.63 13.96 27.59
C ASP A 115 9.98 13.33 28.85
N ASN A 116 8.68 13.56 29.08
CA ASN A 116 7.99 13.01 30.26
C ASN A 116 7.37 11.62 30.03
N SER A 117 7.15 11.19 28.77
CA SER A 117 6.57 9.86 28.49
C SER A 117 7.65 8.75 28.57
N PRO A 118 7.43 7.66 29.33
CA PRO A 118 8.35 6.52 29.37
C PRO A 118 8.62 5.89 28.00
N VAL A 119 7.62 5.95 27.11
CA VAL A 119 7.74 5.42 25.75
C VAL A 119 8.66 6.30 24.91
N CYS A 120 8.51 7.63 24.98
CA CYS A 120 9.43 8.57 24.35
C CYS A 120 10.88 8.38 24.81
N LYS A 121 11.10 8.25 26.12
CA LYS A 121 12.45 7.96 26.66
C LYS A 121 13.04 6.70 26.05
N ARG A 122 12.23 5.64 25.90
CA ARG A 122 12.65 4.39 25.25
C ARG A 122 12.97 4.60 23.76
N LEU A 123 12.15 5.37 23.03
CA LEU A 123 12.41 5.68 21.63
C LEU A 123 13.72 6.46 21.44
N VAL A 124 14.00 7.43 22.32
CA VAL A 124 15.26 8.19 22.33
C VAL A 124 16.45 7.25 22.62
N GLN A 125 16.34 6.40 23.64
CA GLN A 125 17.39 5.41 23.97
C GLN A 125 17.66 4.44 22.82
N LYS A 126 16.61 4.04 22.08
CA LYS A 126 16.72 3.19 20.89
C LYS A 126 17.14 3.95 19.62
N GLY A 127 17.44 5.26 19.70
CA GLY A 127 17.85 6.06 18.54
C GLY A 127 16.75 6.29 17.51
N ARG A 128 15.48 6.19 17.90
CA ARG A 128 14.30 6.27 17.01
C ARG A 128 13.65 7.66 16.97
N LEU A 129 14.35 8.67 17.47
CA LEU A 129 13.99 10.08 17.31
C LEU A 129 14.80 10.67 16.15
N LEU A 130 14.10 11.12 15.11
CA LEU A 130 14.66 11.64 13.88
C LEU A 130 14.21 13.08 13.65
N TYR A 131 14.98 13.80 12.83
CA TYR A 131 14.66 15.17 12.42
C TYR A 131 14.49 15.21 10.91
N PHE A 132 13.41 15.84 10.45
CA PHE A 132 13.18 16.13 9.04
C PHE A 132 13.92 17.42 8.67
N GLU A 133 15.01 17.28 7.93
CA GLU A 133 15.72 18.40 7.31
C GLU A 133 15.54 18.32 5.79
N LYS A 134 14.88 19.31 5.17
CA LYS A 134 14.56 19.31 3.72
C LYS A 134 15.78 19.05 2.83
N GLN A 135 16.94 19.62 3.19
CA GLN A 135 18.20 19.47 2.45
C GLN A 135 18.88 18.10 2.65
N LYS A 136 18.47 17.32 3.65
CA LYS A 136 19.12 16.05 4.04
C LYS A 136 18.17 14.85 4.02
N ARG A 137 17.20 14.84 3.10
CA ARG A 137 16.22 13.74 2.93
C ARG A 137 16.85 12.35 2.83
N HIS A 138 17.95 12.22 2.10
CA HIS A 138 18.65 10.94 1.96
C HIS A 138 19.14 10.37 3.30
N ARG A 139 19.60 11.25 4.20
CA ARG A 139 20.04 10.86 5.55
C ARG A 139 18.86 10.37 6.39
N LEU A 140 17.71 11.05 6.31
CA LEU A 140 16.50 10.61 7.00
C LEU A 140 16.07 9.20 6.54
N VAL A 141 16.03 8.97 5.22
CA VAL A 141 15.67 7.65 4.67
C VAL A 141 16.66 6.58 5.12
N THR A 142 17.96 6.89 5.13
CA THR A 142 19.00 5.97 5.61
C THR A 142 18.81 5.61 7.09
N ASN A 143 18.49 6.59 7.93
CA ASN A 143 18.23 6.37 9.35
C ASN A 143 16.97 5.52 9.56
N ILE A 144 15.89 5.78 8.82
CA ILE A 144 14.65 4.96 8.87
C ILE A 144 14.96 3.51 8.48
N LEU A 145 15.75 3.31 7.43
CA LEU A 145 16.19 1.98 7.01
C LEU A 145 17.00 1.25 8.07
N GLN A 146 17.85 1.96 8.80
CA GLN A 146 18.61 1.39 9.90
C GLN A 146 17.69 0.97 11.05
N ILE A 147 16.74 1.83 11.45
CA ILE A 147 15.76 1.49 12.49
C ILE A 147 14.92 0.27 12.10
N VAL A 148 14.45 0.18 10.85
CA VAL A 148 13.73 -1.01 10.37
C VAL A 148 14.59 -2.27 10.49
N GLN A 149 15.90 -2.18 10.20
CA GLN A 149 16.80 -3.33 10.36
C GLN A 149 17.03 -3.70 11.82
N GLU A 150 17.07 -2.72 12.72
CA GLU A 150 17.20 -2.93 14.16
C GLU A 150 15.94 -3.59 14.74
N ILE A 151 14.75 -3.08 14.40
CA ILE A 151 13.46 -3.71 14.78
C ILE A 151 13.46 -5.19 14.36
N ARG A 152 13.83 -5.47 13.09
CA ARG A 152 13.88 -6.85 12.56
C ARG A 152 14.86 -7.78 13.27
N LYS A 153 15.89 -7.25 13.95
CA LYS A 153 16.82 -8.06 14.77
C LYS A 153 16.24 -8.36 16.15
N GLU A 154 15.37 -7.49 16.65
CA GLU A 154 14.73 -7.60 17.97
C GLU A 154 13.44 -8.43 17.94
N THR A 155 12.79 -8.57 16.78
CA THR A 155 11.49 -9.22 16.62
C THR A 155 11.57 -10.53 15.85
N THR A 156 10.68 -11.48 16.18
CA THR A 156 10.55 -12.75 15.44
C THR A 156 9.88 -12.56 14.08
N GLU A 157 9.00 -11.58 13.96
CA GLU A 157 8.34 -11.21 12.71
C GLU A 157 9.00 -9.97 12.09
N PRO A 158 9.15 -9.89 10.75
CA PRO A 158 9.87 -8.80 10.09
C PRO A 158 9.07 -7.47 10.00
N TYR A 159 7.82 -7.48 10.46
CA TYR A 159 6.89 -6.35 10.50
C TYR A 159 5.93 -6.53 11.68
N PHE A 160 5.23 -5.45 12.05
CA PHE A 160 4.20 -5.52 13.08
C PHE A 160 3.00 -6.31 12.56
N SER A 161 2.54 -7.32 13.31
CA SER A 161 1.30 -8.02 13.02
C SER A 161 0.53 -8.29 14.31
N ASN A 162 -0.80 -8.26 14.21
CA ASN A 162 -1.71 -8.69 15.26
C ASN A 162 -2.89 -9.49 14.68
N TYR A 163 -3.90 -9.77 15.51
CA TYR A 163 -5.12 -10.46 15.08
C TYR A 163 -5.79 -9.77 13.88
N PHE A 164 -5.95 -8.44 13.94
CA PHE A 164 -6.60 -7.69 12.87
C PHE A 164 -5.82 -7.79 11.56
N TYR A 165 -4.50 -7.62 11.57
CA TYR A 165 -3.68 -7.79 10.37
C TYR A 165 -3.73 -9.20 9.79
N ARG A 166 -3.67 -10.24 10.63
CA ARG A 166 -3.76 -11.63 10.17
C ARG A 166 -5.12 -11.89 9.51
N LYS A 167 -6.21 -11.42 10.12
CA LYS A 167 -7.56 -11.57 9.56
C LYS A 167 -7.73 -10.80 8.26
N THR A 168 -7.21 -9.57 8.18
CA THR A 168 -7.24 -8.78 6.95
C THR A 168 -6.45 -9.45 5.84
N GLU A 169 -5.25 -9.98 6.12
CA GLU A 169 -4.43 -10.68 5.13
C GLU A 169 -5.12 -11.95 4.61
N GLU A 170 -5.82 -12.72 5.46
CA GLU A 170 -6.65 -13.85 5.03
C GLU A 170 -7.73 -13.42 4.01
N ILE A 171 -8.47 -12.36 4.34
CA ILE A 171 -9.54 -11.83 3.47
C ILE A 171 -8.96 -11.34 2.14
N LEU A 172 -7.83 -10.64 2.17
CA LEU A 172 -7.17 -10.15 0.97
C LEU A 172 -6.63 -11.30 0.11
N LYS A 173 -6.06 -12.36 0.71
CA LYS A 173 -5.65 -13.57 -0.02
C LYS A 173 -6.83 -14.23 -0.72
N GLN A 174 -7.95 -14.40 -0.01
CA GLN A 174 -9.15 -14.99 -0.60
C GLN A 174 -9.68 -14.16 -1.78
N LYS A 175 -9.79 -12.84 -1.62
CA LYS A 175 -10.20 -11.95 -2.72
C LYS A 175 -9.27 -12.02 -3.94
N ARG A 176 -7.95 -12.15 -3.72
CA ARG A 176 -6.98 -12.34 -4.83
C ARG A 176 -7.19 -13.66 -5.56
N LEU A 177 -7.49 -14.74 -4.84
CA LEU A 177 -7.81 -16.04 -5.44
C LEU A 177 -9.11 -15.98 -6.25
N GLU A 178 -10.17 -15.42 -5.69
CA GLU A 178 -11.45 -15.23 -6.40
C GLU A 178 -11.28 -14.37 -7.67
N GLN A 179 -10.44 -13.33 -7.62
CA GLN A 179 -10.12 -12.52 -8.79
C GLN A 179 -9.36 -13.32 -9.86
N TYR A 180 -8.42 -14.18 -9.46
CA TYR A 180 -7.69 -15.05 -10.37
C TYR A 180 -8.61 -16.07 -11.05
N ASP A 181 -9.50 -16.72 -10.30
CA ASP A 181 -10.47 -17.67 -10.85
C ASP A 181 -11.41 -16.99 -11.86
N ASN A 182 -11.92 -15.80 -11.52
CA ASN A 182 -12.74 -14.99 -12.42
C ASN A 182 -12.00 -14.59 -13.71
N GLN A 183 -10.68 -14.33 -13.62
CA GLN A 183 -9.87 -14.05 -14.81
C GLN A 183 -9.69 -15.31 -15.66
N LEU A 184 -9.45 -16.46 -15.04
CA LEU A 184 -9.33 -17.73 -15.75
C LEU A 184 -10.64 -18.11 -16.47
N ASP A 185 -11.80 -17.89 -15.85
CA ASP A 185 -13.10 -18.13 -16.50
C ASP A 185 -13.28 -17.27 -17.75
N LYS A 186 -12.91 -15.99 -17.69
CA LYS A 186 -12.96 -15.10 -18.86
C LYS A 186 -12.03 -15.58 -19.98
N VAL A 187 -10.81 -16.03 -19.63
CA VAL A 187 -9.87 -16.58 -20.61
C VAL A 187 -10.45 -17.83 -21.27
N ARG A 188 -11.02 -18.77 -20.50
CA ARG A 188 -11.69 -19.97 -21.03
C ARG A 188 -12.83 -19.62 -21.99
N GLN A 189 -13.66 -18.64 -21.64
CA GLN A 189 -14.76 -18.18 -22.50
C GLN A 189 -14.24 -17.61 -23.82
N HIS A 190 -13.19 -16.78 -23.77
CA HIS A 190 -12.56 -16.24 -24.97
C HIS A 190 -11.94 -17.35 -25.84
N GLU A 191 -11.34 -18.39 -25.25
CA GLU A 191 -10.78 -19.52 -26.01
C GLU A 191 -11.86 -20.28 -26.80
N VAL A 192 -13.01 -20.53 -26.18
CA VAL A 192 -14.16 -21.17 -26.84
C VAL A 192 -14.68 -20.29 -27.99
N GLU A 193 -14.78 -18.98 -27.78
CA GLU A 193 -15.21 -18.05 -28.81
C GLU A 193 -14.22 -18.00 -29.99
N ILE A 194 -12.92 -17.93 -29.70
CA ILE A 194 -11.86 -17.96 -30.73
C ILE A 194 -11.93 -19.27 -31.52
N ALA A 195 -12.13 -20.42 -30.86
CA ALA A 195 -12.28 -21.70 -31.53
C ALA A 195 -13.51 -21.72 -32.47
N SER A 196 -14.64 -21.17 -32.02
CA SER A 196 -15.86 -21.04 -32.83
C SER A 196 -15.64 -20.13 -34.06
N LEU A 197 -15.00 -18.98 -33.87
CA LEU A 197 -14.70 -18.06 -34.95
C LEU A 197 -13.72 -18.66 -35.96
N LYS A 198 -12.69 -19.38 -35.50
CA LYS A 198 -11.77 -20.12 -36.36
C LYS A 198 -12.49 -21.19 -37.18
N ALA A 199 -13.41 -21.94 -36.56
CA ALA A 199 -14.22 -22.92 -37.28
C ALA A 199 -15.09 -22.26 -38.36
N LYS A 200 -15.77 -21.15 -38.06
CA LYS A 200 -16.56 -20.38 -39.04
C LYS A 200 -15.69 -19.85 -40.19
N LEU A 201 -14.52 -19.26 -39.89
CA LEU A 201 -13.58 -18.78 -40.90
C LEU A 201 -13.11 -19.92 -41.82
N SER A 202 -12.79 -21.09 -41.25
CA SER A 202 -12.39 -22.25 -42.04
C SER A 202 -13.51 -22.74 -42.98
N PHE A 203 -14.77 -22.70 -42.50
CA PHE A 203 -15.93 -23.04 -43.30
C PHE A 203 -16.11 -22.06 -44.46
N PHE A 204 -16.11 -20.75 -44.20
CA PHE A 204 -16.22 -19.73 -45.25
C PHE A 204 -15.09 -19.82 -46.28
N GLY A 205 -13.84 -20.04 -45.85
CA GLY A 205 -12.71 -20.19 -46.75
C GLY A 205 -12.77 -21.46 -47.62
N THR A 206 -13.41 -22.53 -47.14
CA THR A 206 -13.64 -23.75 -47.92
C THR A 206 -14.75 -23.55 -48.94
N THR A 207 -15.85 -22.93 -48.54
CA THR A 207 -16.98 -22.56 -49.41
C THR A 207 -16.55 -21.62 -50.53
N ALA A 208 -15.75 -20.59 -50.23
CA ALA A 208 -15.22 -19.67 -51.24
C ALA A 208 -14.35 -20.38 -52.29
N ARG A 209 -13.48 -21.32 -51.86
CA ARG A 209 -12.67 -22.15 -52.78
C ARG A 209 -13.54 -23.07 -53.65
N TYR A 210 -14.58 -23.68 -53.08
CA TYR A 210 -15.52 -24.52 -53.84
C TYR A 210 -16.20 -23.72 -54.96
N TYR A 211 -16.75 -22.54 -54.66
CA TYR A 211 -17.41 -21.70 -55.67
C TYR A 211 -16.44 -21.11 -56.70
N GLN A 212 -15.20 -20.77 -56.32
CA GLN A 212 -14.17 -20.37 -57.28
C GLN A 212 -13.81 -21.52 -58.23
N GLY A 213 -13.66 -22.75 -57.73
CA GLY A 213 -13.43 -23.94 -58.56
C GLY A 213 -14.57 -24.21 -59.55
N PHE A 214 -15.82 -24.07 -59.11
CA PHE A 214 -17.01 -24.21 -59.97
C PHE A 214 -17.05 -23.14 -61.08
N LYS A 215 -16.67 -21.90 -60.75
CA LYS A 215 -16.62 -20.81 -61.74
C LYS A 215 -15.53 -21.04 -62.78
N TYR A 216 -14.35 -21.54 -62.37
CA TYR A 216 -13.29 -21.94 -63.29
C TYR A 216 -13.71 -23.09 -64.21
N GLN A 217 -14.34 -24.14 -63.68
CA GLN A 217 -14.83 -25.28 -64.47
C GLN A 217 -15.90 -24.89 -65.50
N ARG A 218 -16.81 -23.95 -65.17
CA ARG A 218 -17.79 -23.41 -66.14
C ARG A 218 -17.16 -22.57 -67.25
N ILE A 219 -16.11 -21.80 -66.93
CA ILE A 219 -15.41 -20.97 -67.92
C ILE A 219 -14.55 -21.86 -68.85
N SER A 220 -13.99 -22.96 -68.33
CA SER A 220 -13.16 -23.89 -69.11
C SER A 220 -13.96 -24.93 -69.92
N ASN A 221 -15.28 -25.06 -69.73
CA ASN A 221 -16.14 -25.97 -70.48
C ASN A 221 -17.41 -25.24 -70.98
N PRO A 222 -17.38 -24.61 -72.17
CA PRO A 222 -18.50 -23.81 -72.68
C PRO A 222 -19.63 -24.62 -73.33
N THR A 223 -19.60 -25.94 -73.30
CA THR A 223 -20.58 -26.78 -74.01
C THR A 223 -21.73 -27.23 -73.11
N PHE A 224 -22.73 -26.36 -72.94
CA PHE A 224 -24.11 -26.79 -72.74
C PHE A 224 -25.01 -25.97 -73.67
N ARG A 225 -25.23 -26.52 -74.87
CA ARG A 225 -26.25 -26.04 -75.80
C ARG A 225 -27.61 -26.39 -75.22
N HIS A 226 -28.49 -25.39 -75.16
CA HIS A 226 -29.93 -25.63 -75.09
C HIS A 226 -30.37 -26.41 -76.34
N GLN A 227 -31.01 -27.55 -76.12
CA GLN A 227 -32.07 -28.12 -76.96
C GLN A 227 -33.23 -28.47 -76.03
#